data_AF-A0A941E6S3-F1
#
_entry.id   AF-A0A941E6S3-F1
#
_cell.length_a   1.000
_cell.length_b   1.000
_cell.length_c   1.000
_cell.angle_alpha   90.00
_cell.angle_beta   90.00
_cell.angle_gamma   90.00
#
_symmetry.space_group_name_H-M   'P 1'
#
loop_
_entity.id
_entity.type
_entity.pdbx_description
1 polymer ?
#
loop_
_entity_poly.entity_id
_entity_poly.type
_entity_poly.pdbx_seq_one_letter_code
_entity_poly.pdbx_strand_id
1 'polypeptide(L)'
;MGAFAMPVYMLEYTPKTIASLLSPAAIDGSLVELDVYDKNNLELKLEATGQRLKSEPELFRIITVHNGVTNEHDWNFTILRESADRSRKKR
;
A
#
# COMPACT_ATOMS: atom_id res chain seq x y z
N MET A 1 17.99 -11.14 15.22
CA MET A 1 17.50 -11.80 13.99
C MET A 1 16.06 -11.35 13.77
N GLY A 2 15.86 -10.17 13.19
CA GLY A 2 14.52 -9.72 12.79
C GLY A 2 14.21 -10.37 11.45
N ALA A 3 13.32 -11.35 11.43
CA ALA A 3 12.83 -11.91 10.19
C ALA A 3 12.38 -10.75 9.29
N PHE A 4 12.89 -10.69 8.06
CA PHE A 4 12.24 -9.92 7.00
C PHE A 4 10.82 -10.49 6.90
N ALA A 5 9.88 -9.89 7.62
CA ALA A 5 8.49 -10.30 7.60
C ALA A 5 8.02 -10.08 6.17
N MET A 6 7.97 -11.18 5.40
CA MET A 6 7.51 -11.14 4.03
C MET A 6 6.12 -10.50 4.04
N PRO A 7 5.82 -9.58 3.12
CA PRO A 7 4.49 -9.01 3.00
C PRO A 7 3.47 -10.16 2.94
N VAL A 8 2.52 -10.17 3.87
CA VAL A 8 1.42 -11.16 3.87
C VAL A 8 0.37 -10.83 2.81
N TYR A 9 0.53 -9.69 2.14
CA TYR A 9 -0.36 -9.19 1.10
C TYR A 9 0.40 -8.74 -0.16
N MET A 10 -0.33 -8.67 -1.26
CA MET A 10 0.11 -8.15 -2.54
C MET A 10 -0.70 -6.91 -2.90
N LEU A 11 0.00 -5.79 -3.15
CA LEU A 11 -0.63 -4.53 -3.57
C LEU A 11 -1.15 -4.65 -5.00
N GLU A 12 -2.43 -4.36 -5.22
CA GLU A 12 -2.99 -4.26 -6.56
C GLU A 12 -3.04 -2.80 -7.02
N TYR A 13 -2.46 -2.53 -8.19
CA TYR A 13 -2.57 -1.23 -8.85
C TYR A 13 -3.93 -1.06 -9.56
N THR A 14 -5.02 -1.17 -8.81
CA THR A 14 -6.35 -0.79 -9.30
C THR A 14 -6.38 0.72 -9.58
N PRO A 15 -7.34 1.21 -10.39
CA PRO A 15 -7.54 2.65 -10.57
C PRO A 15 -7.75 3.38 -9.24
N LYS A 16 -8.40 2.73 -8.26
CA LYS A 16 -8.57 3.24 -6.90
C LYS A 16 -7.21 3.38 -6.21
N THR A 17 -6.43 2.30 -6.11
CA THR A 17 -5.10 2.32 -5.48
C THR A 17 -4.16 3.32 -6.15
N ILE A 18 -4.14 3.38 -7.48
CA ILE A 18 -3.33 4.35 -8.23
C ILE A 18 -3.75 5.78 -7.91
N ALA A 19 -5.05 6.08 -7.98
CA ALA A 19 -5.57 7.41 -7.67
C ALA A 19 -5.29 7.81 -6.22
N SER A 20 -5.44 6.87 -5.27
CA SER A 20 -5.11 7.05 -3.86
C SER A 20 -3.63 7.38 -3.66
N LEU A 21 -2.71 6.59 -4.23
CA LEU A 21 -1.26 6.82 -4.08
C LEU A 21 -0.76 8.10 -4.75
N LEU A 22 -1.41 8.52 -5.84
CA LEU A 22 -1.10 9.77 -6.55
C LEU A 22 -1.87 10.98 -6.01
N SER A 23 -2.79 10.77 -5.07
CA SER A 23 -3.62 11.85 -4.53
C SER A 23 -2.79 12.82 -3.67
N PRO A 24 -3.20 14.09 -3.58
CA PRO A 24 -2.63 15.04 -2.63
C PRO A 24 -2.70 14.53 -1.18
N ALA A 25 -3.76 13.81 -0.83
CA ALA A 25 -3.95 13.22 0.49
C ALA A 25 -2.80 12.26 0.87
N ALA A 26 -2.38 11.38 -0.04
CA ALA A 26 -1.23 10.49 0.21
C ALA A 26 0.09 11.27 0.34
N ILE A 27 0.25 12.36 -0.41
CA ILE A 27 1.46 13.21 -0.39
C ILE A 27 1.57 13.96 0.93
N ASP A 28 0.45 14.47 1.44
CA ASP A 28 0.31 15.20 2.72
C ASP A 28 0.38 14.28 3.95
N GLY A 29 0.44 12.96 3.74
CA GLY A 29 0.45 11.96 4.81
C GLY A 29 -0.91 11.76 5.49
N SER A 30 -1.99 12.06 4.77
CA SER A 30 -3.33 11.62 5.15
C SER A 30 -3.51 10.14 4.84
N LEU A 31 -4.45 9.52 5.54
CA LEU A 31 -4.78 8.12 5.39
C LEU A 31 -5.59 7.92 4.10
N VAL A 32 -5.13 7.03 3.22
CA VAL A 32 -5.76 6.71 1.95
C VAL A 32 -6.12 5.24 1.88
N GLU A 33 -7.21 4.91 1.19
CA GLU A 33 -7.62 3.51 1.01
C GLU A 33 -6.89 2.87 -0.17
N LEU A 34 -6.49 1.62 0.02
CA LEU A 34 -5.77 0.82 -0.96
C LEU A 34 -6.43 -0.55 -1.08
N ASP A 35 -6.38 -1.11 -2.29
CA ASP A 35 -6.80 -2.48 -2.53
C ASP A 35 -5.56 -3.38 -2.50
N VAL A 36 -5.57 -4.39 -1.62
CA VAL A 36 -4.55 -5.43 -1.58
C VAL A 36 -5.21 -6.80 -1.56
N TYR A 37 -4.45 -7.83 -1.93
CA TYR A 37 -4.89 -9.22 -1.82
C TYR A 37 -4.07 -9.97 -0.79
N ASP A 38 -4.62 -11.04 -0.24
CA ASP A 38 -3.82 -12.01 0.50
C ASP A 38 -2.79 -12.65 -0.45
N LYS A 39 -1.54 -12.75 0.00
CA LYS A 39 -0.45 -13.34 -0.80
C LYS A 39 -0.73 -14.81 -1.14
N ASN A 40 -1.42 -15.54 -0.27
CA ASN A 40 -1.72 -16.96 -0.44
C ASN A 40 -3.05 -17.18 -1.17
N ASN A 41 -3.94 -16.18 -1.20
CA ASN A 41 -5.22 -16.24 -1.89
C ASN A 41 -5.55 -14.93 -2.62
N LEU A 42 -5.25 -14.88 -3.92
CA LEU A 42 -5.50 -13.71 -4.78
C LEU A 42 -6.98 -13.44 -5.07
N GLU A 43 -7.89 -14.35 -4.71
CA GLU A 43 -9.34 -14.08 -4.79
C GLU A 43 -9.82 -13.28 -3.58
N LEU A 44 -9.01 -13.23 -2.51
CA LEU A 44 -9.35 -12.58 -1.26
C LEU A 44 -8.83 -11.14 -1.25
N LYS A 45 -9.73 -10.19 -1.54
CA LYS A 45 -9.48 -8.76 -1.36
C LYS A 45 -9.47 -8.43 0.13
N LEU A 46 -8.42 -7.76 0.55
CA LEU A 46 -8.27 -7.24 1.90
C LEU A 46 -8.38 -5.72 1.85
N GLU A 47 -9.11 -5.17 2.81
CA GLU A 47 -9.16 -3.73 3.01
C GLU A 47 -7.82 -3.27 3.60
N ALA A 48 -7.16 -2.38 2.87
CA ALA A 48 -5.90 -1.78 3.28
C ALA A 48 -6.02 -0.28 3.35
N THR A 49 -5.28 0.29 4.28
CA THR A 49 -5.10 1.73 4.40
C THR A 49 -3.63 2.06 4.32
N GLY A 50 -3.31 3.18 3.71
CA GLY A 50 -1.96 3.64 3.48
C GLY A 50 -1.77 5.04 4.05
N GLN A 51 -0.60 5.31 4.62
CA GLN A 51 -0.23 6.65 5.03
C GLN A 51 1.27 6.88 4.89
N ARG A 52 1.64 8.08 4.47
CA ARG A 52 3.05 8.50 4.45
C ARG A 52 3.50 8.84 5.87
N LEU A 53 4.65 8.32 6.30
CA LEU A 53 5.14 8.56 7.64
C LEU A 53 5.71 9.98 7.75
N LYS A 54 5.28 10.74 8.78
CA LYS A 54 5.76 12.12 9.01
C LYS A 54 7.23 12.17 9.45
N SER A 55 7.68 11.17 10.20
CA SER A 55 9.06 11.03 10.64
C SER A 55 9.99 10.57 9.50
N GLU A 56 9.46 9.77 8.58
CA GLU A 56 10.21 9.13 7.49
C GLU A 56 9.45 9.33 6.17
N PRO A 57 9.60 10.50 5.53
CA PRO A 57 8.79 10.88 4.37
C PRO A 57 9.09 10.04 3.12
N GLU A 58 10.13 9.21 3.15
CA GLU A 58 10.45 8.23 2.11
C GLU A 58 9.67 6.93 2.28
N LEU A 59 9.09 6.71 3.46
CA LEU A 59 8.31 5.52 3.79
C LEU A 59 6.81 5.80 3.73
N PHE A 60 6.10 4.78 3.30
CA PHE A 60 4.67 4.72 3.21
C PHE A 60 4.21 3.43 3.88
N ARG A 61 3.50 3.59 4.99
CA ARG A 61 2.99 2.50 5.78
C ARG A 61 1.67 2.03 5.19
N ILE A 62 1.61 0.75 4.87
CA ILE A 62 0.38 0.07 4.50
C ILE A 62 -0.06 -0.76 5.70
N ILE A 63 -1.29 -0.56 6.13
CA ILE A 63 -1.95 -1.24 7.24
C ILE A 63 -3.08 -2.07 6.66
N THR A 64 -3.07 -3.35 6.94
CA THR A 64 -4.11 -4.30 6.51
C THR A 64 -4.72 -4.94 7.74
N VAL A 65 -6.05 -5.10 7.73
CA VAL A 65 -6.76 -5.77 8.82
C VAL A 65 -7.44 -6.99 8.23
N HIS A 66 -7.00 -8.19 8.64
CA HIS A 66 -7.60 -9.44 8.19
C HIS A 66 -7.77 -10.41 9.35
N ASN A 67 -8.98 -10.96 9.53
CA ASN A 67 -9.32 -11.89 10.62
C ASN A 67 -8.93 -11.39 12.02
N GLY A 68 -9.05 -10.07 12.27
CA GLY A 68 -8.67 -9.44 13.54
C GLY A 68 -7.15 -9.25 13.74
N VAL A 69 -6.33 -9.67 12.77
CA VAL A 69 -4.88 -9.44 12.76
C VAL A 69 -4.60 -8.18 11.94
N THR A 70 -3.93 -7.21 12.59
CA THR A 70 -3.42 -6.02 11.90
C THR A 70 -2.00 -6.27 11.45
N ASN A 71 -1.73 -6.17 10.15
CA ASN A 71 -0.38 -6.24 9.59
C ASN A 71 0.01 -4.88 9.04
N GLU A 72 1.18 -4.40 9.45
CA GLU A 72 1.76 -3.14 9.00
C GLU A 72 3.05 -3.45 8.23
N HIS A 73 3.17 -2.95 7.01
CA HIS A 73 4.45 -2.94 6.31
C HIS A 73 4.76 -1.56 5.76
N ASP A 74 6.01 -1.17 5.95
CA ASP A 74 6.55 0.08 5.45
C ASP A 74 7.23 -0.15 4.10
N TRP A 75 6.79 0.59 3.10
CA TRP A 75 7.25 0.51 1.72
C TRP A 75 7.84 1.86 1.30
N ASN A 76 8.76 1.86 0.34
CA ASN A 76 9.29 3.11 -0.18
C ASN A 76 8.21 3.83 -1.02
N PHE A 77 7.84 5.04 -0.61
CA PHE A 77 6.78 5.83 -1.23
C PHE A 77 7.10 6.19 -2.67
N THR A 78 8.36 6.53 -2.96
CA THR A 78 8.81 6.90 -4.32
C THR A 78 8.61 5.72 -5.27
N ILE A 79 9.03 4.51 -4.86
CA ILE A 79 8.88 3.28 -5.66
C ILE A 79 7.40 2.97 -5.92
N LEU A 80 6.56 3.08 -4.89
CA LEU A 80 5.11 2.86 -5.02
C LEU A 80 4.48 3.85 -6.00
N ARG A 81 4.85 5.13 -5.90
CA ARG A 81 4.34 6.19 -6.76
C ARG A 81 4.76 6.00 -8.22
N GLU A 82 6.02 5.71 -8.47
CA GLU A 82 6.52 5.43 -9.82
C GLU A 82 5.86 4.19 -10.43
N SER A 83 5.65 3.15 -9.62
CA SER A 83 4.98 1.92 -10.06
C SER A 83 3.50 2.17 -10.37
N ALA A 84 2.82 3.00 -9.58
CA ALA A 84 1.45 3.45 -9.84
C ALA A 84 1.36 4.30 -11.12
N ASP A 85 2.29 5.23 -11.35
CA ASP A 85 2.34 6.07 -12.56
C ASP A 85 2.59 5.23 -13.83
N ARG A 86 3.50 4.25 -13.77
CA ARG A 86 3.73 3.30 -14.87
C ARG A 86 2.50 2.45 -15.16
N SER A 87 1.79 2.01 -14.12
CA SER A 87 0.57 1.22 -14.27
C SER A 87 -0.57 2.04 -14.89
N ARG A 88 -0.65 3.35 -14.56
CA ARG A 88 -1.58 4.30 -15.19
C ARG A 88 -1.28 4.47 -16.68
N LYS A 89 -0.02 4.60 -17.08
CA LYS A 89 0.40 4.83 -18.48
C LYS A 89 0.26 3.61 -19.39
N LYS A 90 0.20 2.41 -18.82
CA LYS A 90 0.05 1.15 -19.59
C LYS A 90 -1.41 0.83 -19.98
N ARG A 91 -2.40 1.52 -19.41
CA ARG A 91 -3.81 1.46 -19.82
C ARG A 91 -4.11 2.54 -20.85
#